data_AF-A0A926A1N2-F1
#
_entry.id   AF-A0A926A1N2-F1
#
_cell.length_a   1.000
_cell.length_b   1.000
_cell.length_c   1.000
_cell.angle_alpha   90.00
_cell.angle_beta   90.00
_cell.angle_gamma   90.00
#
_symmetry.space_group_name_H-M   'P 1'
#
loop_
_entity.id
_entity.type
_entity.pdbx_description
1 polymer ?
#
loop_
_entity_poly.entity_id
_entity_poly.type
_entity_poly.pdbx_seq_one_letter_code
_entity_poly.pdbx_strand_id
1 'polypeptide(L)'
;MLAYRWLLGIVLAGLGGSFIVLSIVASGFRKSFGASPMNPLVSVLPVVAMLVLLGGLIAPGNRPLRHGGAIAAVGLIGFCGWLMITEPAPSIIFGFLHLAAWLYFYWRTGAPQLLFQ
;
A
#
# COMPACT_ATOMS: atom_id res chain seq x y z
N MET A 1 -10.46 -1.18 -18.23
CA MET A 1 -9.12 -1.08 -17.61
C MET A 1 -8.81 0.31 -17.05
N LEU A 2 -9.09 1.40 -17.79
CA LEU A 2 -8.82 2.76 -17.33
C LEU A 2 -9.57 3.13 -16.04
N ALA A 3 -10.88 2.90 -15.96
CA ALA A 3 -11.69 3.21 -14.78
C ALA A 3 -11.23 2.45 -13.52
N TYR A 4 -10.91 1.16 -13.66
CA TYR A 4 -10.40 0.31 -12.57
C TYR A 4 -9.09 0.84 -11.98
N ARG A 5 -8.17 1.26 -12.84
CA ARG A 5 -6.89 1.85 -12.44
C ARG A 5 -7.06 3.10 -11.58
N TRP A 6 -7.98 3.99 -11.99
CA TRP A 6 -8.26 5.21 -11.25
C TRP A 6 -8.99 4.95 -9.94
N LEU A 7 -9.92 3.98 -9.92
CA LEU A 7 -10.57 3.56 -8.69
C LEU A 7 -9.56 3.00 -7.67
N LEU A 8 -8.63 2.16 -8.11
CA LEU A 8 -7.51 1.70 -7.27
C LEU A 8 -6.67 2.88 -6.78
N GLY A 9 -6.33 3.82 -7.66
CA GLY A 9 -5.53 4.99 -7.31
C GLY A 9 -6.20 5.89 -6.27
N ILE A 10 -7.51 6.15 -6.41
CA ILE A 10 -8.29 6.98 -5.48
C ILE A 10 -8.38 6.31 -4.11
N VAL A 11 -8.68 5.01 -4.06
CA VAL A 11 -8.74 4.26 -2.80
C VAL A 11 -7.37 4.25 -2.12
N LEU A 12 -6.29 3.99 -2.89
CA LEU A 12 -4.93 4.02 -2.38
C LEU A 12 -4.58 5.40 -1.82
N ALA A 13 -4.84 6.48 -2.56
CA ALA A 13 -4.56 7.84 -2.11
C ALA A 13 -5.36 8.21 -0.85
N GLY A 14 -6.65 7.83 -0.79
CA GLY A 14 -7.51 8.08 0.37
C GLY A 14 -7.05 7.34 1.63
N LEU A 15 -6.76 6.04 1.51
CA LEU A 15 -6.23 5.24 2.62
C LEU A 15 -4.87 5.74 3.08
N GLY A 16 -4.00 6.11 2.15
CA GLY A 16 -2.62 6.53 2.45
C GLY A 16 -2.55 7.90 3.06
N GLY A 17 -3.31 8.84 2.50
CA GLY A 17 -3.47 10.18 3.08
C GLY A 17 -4.00 10.10 4.51
N SER A 18 -5.05 9.29 4.72
CA SER A 18 -5.62 9.09 6.06
C SER A 18 -4.60 8.46 7.02
N PHE A 19 -3.82 7.48 6.57
CA PHE A 19 -2.77 6.85 7.38
C PHE A 19 -1.68 7.84 7.81
N ILE A 20 -1.22 8.71 6.91
CA ILE A 20 -0.23 9.76 7.21
C ILE A 20 -0.78 10.71 8.28
N VAL A 21 -1.99 11.22 8.08
CA VAL A 21 -2.64 12.14 9.02
C VAL A 21 -2.79 11.50 10.39
N LEU A 22 -3.33 10.27 10.45
CA LEU A 22 -3.49 9.53 11.70
C LEU A 22 -2.15 9.24 12.38
N SER A 23 -1.11 8.90 11.63
CA SER A 23 0.23 8.65 12.18
C SER A 23 0.83 9.90 12.83
N ILE A 24 0.67 11.07 12.20
CA ILE A 24 1.14 12.35 12.76
C ILE A 24 0.38 12.68 14.04
N VAL A 25 -0.96 12.57 14.00
CA VAL A 25 -1.83 12.86 15.15
C VAL A 25 -1.53 11.90 16.31
N ALA A 26 -1.43 10.60 16.05
CA ALA A 26 -1.12 9.59 17.06
C ALA A 26 0.25 9.81 17.71
N SER A 27 1.26 10.18 16.91
CA SER A 27 2.59 10.52 17.43
C SER A 27 2.55 11.75 18.35
N GLY A 28 1.77 12.77 17.97
CA GLY A 28 1.51 13.96 18.80
C GLY A 28 0.88 13.59 20.14
N PHE A 29 -0.18 12.78 20.13
CA PHE A 29 -0.84 12.30 21.34
C PHE A 29 0.12 11.53 22.26
N ARG A 30 0.90 10.57 21.72
CA ARG A 30 1.87 9.81 22.52
C ARG A 30 2.86 10.73 23.23
N LYS A 31 3.36 11.75 22.53
CA LYS A 31 4.28 12.74 23.10
C LYS A 31 3.65 13.53 24.24
N SER A 32 2.37 13.90 24.13
CA SER A 32 1.62 14.60 25.19
C SER A 32 1.45 13.78 26.47
N PHE A 33 1.50 12.44 26.38
CA PHE A 33 1.44 11.54 27.54
C PHE A 33 2.82 11.05 28.02
N GLY A 34 3.92 11.64 27.53
CA GLY A 34 5.28 11.26 27.91
C GLY A 34 5.72 9.89 27.36
N ALA A 35 4.95 9.28 26.46
CA ALA A 35 5.31 8.02 25.82
C ALA A 35 6.36 8.23 24.73
N SER A 36 7.14 7.18 24.46
CA SER A 36 8.10 7.20 23.36
C SER A 36 7.38 7.39 22.01
N PRO A 37 7.99 8.14 21.06
CA PRO A 37 7.42 8.37 19.75
C PRO A 37 7.25 7.06 18.99
N MET A 38 6.33 7.06 18.01
CA MET A 38 6.14 5.90 17.15
C MET A 38 7.40 5.65 16.33
N ASN A 39 7.77 4.37 16.15
CA ASN A 39 8.93 4.00 15.35
C ASN A 39 8.76 4.57 13.92
N PRO A 40 9.70 5.39 13.42
CA PRO A 40 9.60 6.00 12.09
C PRO A 40 9.45 4.99 10.96
N LEU A 41 9.97 3.77 11.12
CA LEU A 41 9.81 2.71 10.12
C LEU A 41 8.33 2.31 9.97
N VAL A 42 7.57 2.28 11.07
CA VAL A 42 6.15 1.89 11.05
C VAL A 42 5.30 2.96 10.33
N SER A 43 5.70 4.23 10.39
CA SER A 43 4.99 5.32 9.70
C SER A 43 5.48 5.54 8.26
N VAL A 44 6.76 5.36 7.97
CA VAL A 44 7.35 5.66 6.65
C VAL A 44 7.18 4.50 5.68
N LEU A 45 7.36 3.25 6.13
CA LEU A 45 7.36 2.10 5.23
C LEU A 45 6.04 1.92 4.47
N PRO A 46 4.86 2.06 5.11
CA PRO A 46 3.59 2.03 4.38
C PRO A 46 3.49 3.15 3.36
N VAL A 47 3.92 4.37 3.70
CA VAL A 47 3.87 5.52 2.79
C VAL A 47 4.73 5.30 1.55
N VAL A 48 5.96 4.81 1.73
CA VAL A 48 6.86 4.49 0.62
C VAL A 48 6.24 3.42 -0.28
N ALA A 49 5.73 2.34 0.31
CA ALA A 49 5.07 1.29 -0.45
C ALA A 49 3.87 1.82 -1.25
N MET A 50 3.08 2.73 -0.67
CA MET A 50 1.94 3.35 -1.36
C MET A 50 2.36 4.24 -2.53
N LEU A 51 3.43 5.02 -2.39
CA LEU A 51 3.97 5.82 -3.49
C LEU A 51 4.42 4.93 -4.66
N VAL A 52 5.05 3.79 -4.35
CA VAL A 52 5.46 2.82 -5.37
C VAL A 52 4.24 2.18 -6.06
N LEU A 53 3.22 1.77 -5.29
CA LEU A 53 1.97 1.23 -5.83
C LEU A 53 1.24 2.24 -6.72
N LEU A 54 1.20 3.52 -6.32
CA LEU A 54 0.60 4.60 -7.09
C LEU A 54 1.40 4.88 -8.37
N GLY A 55 2.74 4.87 -8.29
CA GLY A 55 3.62 4.99 -9.44
C GLY A 55 3.35 3.92 -10.50
N GLY A 56 3.14 2.66 -10.07
CA GLY A 56 2.75 1.56 -10.96
C GLY A 56 1.38 1.72 -11.62
N LEU A 57 0.44 2.43 -10.96
CA LEU A 57 -0.87 2.77 -11.53
C LEU A 57 -0.79 3.94 -12.52
N ILE A 58 0.01 4.97 -12.22
CA ILE A 58 0.16 6.16 -13.08
C ILE A 58 0.88 5.79 -14.39
N ALA A 59 1.97 5.03 -14.30
CA ALA A 59 2.82 4.66 -15.42
C ALA A 59 2.82 3.12 -15.69
N PRO A 60 1.69 2.53 -16.14
CA PRO A 60 1.56 1.09 -16.31
C PRO A 60 2.44 0.51 -17.43
N GLY A 61 3.01 1.35 -18.30
CA GLY A 61 3.99 0.92 -19.30
C GLY A 61 5.39 0.70 -18.73
N ASN A 62 5.69 1.25 -17.55
CA ASN A 62 7.02 1.16 -16.94
C ASN A 62 7.16 -0.17 -16.15
N ARG A 63 7.92 -1.11 -16.71
CA ARG A 63 8.16 -2.43 -16.10
C ARG A 63 8.74 -2.35 -14.69
N PRO A 64 9.86 -1.64 -14.42
CA PRO A 64 10.42 -1.60 -13.07
C PRO A 64 9.48 -1.01 -12.02
N LEU A 65 8.69 0.02 -12.35
CA LEU A 65 7.68 0.55 -11.41
C LEU A 65 6.61 -0.46 -11.04
N ARG A 66 6.16 -1.28 -12.01
CA ARG A 66 5.17 -2.33 -11.75
C ARG A 66 5.73 -3.47 -10.92
N HIS A 67 6.95 -3.94 -11.21
CA HIS A 67 7.60 -4.97 -10.39
C HIS A 67 7.90 -4.45 -8.97
N GLY A 68 8.37 -3.22 -8.85
CA GLY A 68 8.54 -2.56 -7.56
C GLY A 68 7.24 -2.49 -6.77
N GLY A 69 6.13 -2.14 -7.44
CA GLY A 69 4.80 -2.16 -6.83
C GLY A 69 4.35 -3.56 -6.41
N ALA A 70 4.64 -4.60 -7.19
CA ALA A 70 4.31 -5.97 -6.82
C ALA A 70 5.10 -6.44 -5.59
N ILE A 71 6.39 -6.12 -5.52
CA ILE A 71 7.24 -6.41 -4.35
C ILE A 71 6.70 -5.65 -3.13
N ALA A 72 6.37 -4.36 -3.28
CA ALA A 72 5.78 -3.56 -2.22
C ALA A 72 4.42 -4.13 -1.75
N ALA A 73 3.56 -4.59 -2.67
CA ALA A 73 2.28 -5.21 -2.34
C ALA A 73 2.45 -6.51 -1.54
N VAL A 74 3.38 -7.38 -1.96
CA VAL A 74 3.70 -8.62 -1.24
C VAL A 74 4.27 -8.34 0.15
N GLY A 75 5.19 -7.37 0.25
CA GLY A 75 5.73 -6.92 1.54
C GLY A 75 4.64 -6.38 2.47
N LEU A 76 3.73 -5.55 1.95
CA LEU A 76 2.59 -5.03 2.71
C LEU A 76 1.61 -6.13 3.11
N ILE A 77 1.37 -7.12 2.26
CA ILE A 77 0.57 -8.31 2.62
C ILE A 77 1.19 -9.04 3.82
N GLY A 78 2.51 -9.28 3.79
CA GLY A 78 3.22 -9.89 4.92
C GLY A 78 3.12 -9.06 6.20
N PHE A 79 3.29 -7.74 6.08
CA PHE A 79 3.15 -6.80 7.20
C PHE A 79 1.73 -6.77 7.76
N CYS A 80 0.70 -6.72 6.90
CA CYS A 80 -0.70 -6.80 7.31
C CYS A 80 -1.02 -8.16 7.97
N GLY A 81 -0.48 -9.26 7.45
CA GLY A 81 -0.62 -10.59 8.05
C GLY A 81 -0.03 -10.67 9.45
N TRP A 82 1.17 -10.10 9.65
CA TRP A 82 1.78 -9.95 10.97
C TRP A 82 0.89 -9.14 11.91
N LEU A 83 0.39 -7.98 11.46
CA LEU A 83 -0.50 -7.14 12.26
C LEU A 83 -1.79 -7.86 12.65
N MET A 84 -2.41 -8.67 11.79
CA MET A 84 -3.62 -9.42 12.15
C MET A 84 -3.39 -10.42 13.29
N ILE A 85 -2.16 -10.95 13.41
CA ILE A 85 -1.79 -11.89 14.48
C ILE A 85 -1.53 -11.14 15.78
N THR A 86 -0.84 -9.98 15.72
CA THR A 86 -0.44 -9.23 16.92
C THR A 86 -1.53 -8.30 17.44
N GLU A 87 -2.32 -7.72 16.53
CA GLU A 87 -3.33 -6.69 16.80
C GLU A 87 -4.53 -6.91 15.86
N PRO A 88 -5.49 -7.78 16.25
CA PRO A 88 -6.62 -8.11 15.39
C PRO A 88 -7.54 -6.90 15.18
N ALA A 89 -7.33 -6.20 14.08
CA ALA A 89 -8.17 -5.11 13.61
C ALA A 89 -8.93 -5.56 12.35
N PRO A 90 -10.28 -5.60 12.36
CA PRO A 90 -11.07 -5.99 11.18
C PRO A 90 -10.79 -5.12 9.95
N SER A 91 -10.35 -3.87 10.16
CA SER A 91 -9.99 -2.93 9.10
C SER A 91 -8.82 -3.40 8.22
N ILE A 92 -7.96 -4.30 8.72
CA ILE A 92 -6.82 -4.85 7.95
C ILE A 92 -7.31 -5.65 6.73
N ILE A 93 -8.52 -6.22 6.80
CA ILE A 93 -9.14 -6.96 5.68
C ILE A 93 -9.31 -6.07 4.45
N PHE A 94 -9.67 -4.79 4.62
CA PHE A 94 -9.79 -3.86 3.50
C PHE A 94 -8.45 -3.59 2.83
N GLY A 95 -7.36 -3.54 3.60
CA GLY A 95 -6.00 -3.48 3.09
C GLY A 95 -5.65 -4.70 2.23
N PHE A 96 -5.96 -5.90 2.70
CA PHE A 96 -5.76 -7.14 1.94
C PHE A 96 -6.52 -7.17 0.63
N LEU A 97 -7.82 -6.83 0.66
CA LEU A 97 -8.65 -6.80 -0.55
C LEU A 97 -8.12 -5.78 -1.56
N HIS A 98 -7.68 -4.62 -1.09
CA HIS A 98 -7.08 -3.60 -1.94
C HIS A 98 -5.76 -4.06 -2.57
N LEU A 99 -4.86 -4.67 -1.80
CA LEU A 99 -3.58 -5.20 -2.28
C LEU A 99 -3.78 -6.36 -3.26
N ALA A 100 -4.74 -7.24 -3.00
CA ALA A 100 -5.12 -8.32 -3.92
C ALA A 100 -5.65 -7.76 -5.25
N ALA A 101 -6.49 -6.73 -5.20
CA ALA A 101 -6.98 -6.03 -6.39
C ALA A 101 -5.82 -5.35 -7.16
N TRP A 102 -4.86 -4.76 -6.46
CA TRP A 102 -3.65 -4.21 -7.08
C TRP A 102 -2.79 -5.29 -7.76
N LEU A 103 -2.59 -6.44 -7.11
CA LEU A 103 -1.86 -7.57 -7.71
C LEU A 103 -2.59 -8.14 -8.94
N TYR A 104 -3.92 -8.18 -8.90
CA TYR A 104 -4.72 -8.54 -10.07
C TYR A 104 -4.51 -7.54 -11.22
N PHE A 105 -4.48 -6.23 -10.94
CA PHE A 105 -4.12 -5.21 -11.93
C PHE A 105 -2.73 -5.45 -12.52
N TYR A 106 -1.73 -5.70 -11.67
CA TYR A 106 -0.36 -6.01 -12.09
C TYR A 106 -0.34 -7.23 -13.02
N TRP A 107 -1.01 -8.33 -12.64
CA TRP A 107 -1.04 -9.55 -13.44
C TRP A 107 -1.70 -9.31 -14.81
N ARG A 108 -2.85 -8.63 -14.84
CA ARG A 108 -3.57 -8.34 -16.10
C ARG A 108 -2.81 -7.40 -17.03
N THR A 109 -1.98 -6.52 -16.50
CA THR A 109 -1.17 -5.58 -17.30
C THR A 109 0.21 -6.14 -17.67
N GLY A 110 0.73 -7.11 -16.91
CA GLY A 110 2.01 -7.78 -17.18
C GLY A 110 1.92 -9.02 -18.07
N ALA A 111 0.86 -9.82 -17.95
CA ALA A 111 0.70 -11.09 -18.69
C ALA A 111 0.78 -11.00 -20.23
N PRO A 112 0.31 -9.92 -20.91
CA PRO A 112 0.41 -9.85 -22.37
C PRO A 112 1.83 -9.63 -22.89
N GLN A 113 2.78 -9.19 -22.05
CA GLN A 113 4.12 -8.77 -22.49
C GLN A 113 5.16 -9.88 -22.43
N LEU A 114 4.86 -11.02 -21.80
CA LEU A 114 5.74 -12.20 -21.71
C LEU A 114 5.48 -13.23 -22.81
N LEU A 115 4.34 -13.15 -23.51
CA LEU A 115 3.96 -14.08 -24.60
C LEU A 115 4.47 -13.64 -25.99
N PHE A 116 5.04 -12.44 -26.10
CA PHE A 116 5.54 -11.88 -27.35
C PHE A 116 6.98 -11.36 -27.24
N GLN A 117 7.79 -11.97 -26.35
CA GLN A 117 9.24 -11.82 -26.37
C GLN A 117 9.89 -13.11 -26.85
#